data_AF-Q01QF6-F1
#
_entry.id   AF-Q01QF6-F1
#
_cell.length_a   1.000
_cell.length_b   1.000
_cell.length_c   1.000
_cell.angle_alpha   90.00
_cell.angle_beta   90.00
_cell.angle_gamma   90.00
#
_symmetry.space_group_name_H-M   'P 1'
#
loop_
_entity.id
_entity.type
_entity.pdbx_description
1 polymer ?
#
loop_
_entity_poly.entity_id
_entity_poly.type
_entity_poly.pdbx_seq_one_letter_code
_entity_poly.pdbx_strand_id
1 'polypeptide(L)'
;MTKRLLILLSALSAFALIGSASSLYPACGANTFDYYMQNYATVSSACAVGDKLFFDFSYLPTNSGAIAPTGAQVNIVGDISDPNEPGLVFSSSLWTVSATNPLRNVYIDASISFTVATMDGAALIKDGTLSFAGTESTTGQGHALIGETLILGGGPPSTTLGVDSIGGPFTSITTFSPVSFVTVSKNLQVNVSAGTTGTASIASFREGFSEMPEPVSCVLFGSGLLGLGILRRRRA
;
A
#
# COMPACT_ATOMS: atom_id res chain seq x y z
N MET A 1 26.74 -36.25 33.43
CA MET A 1 26.26 -35.09 32.64
C MET A 1 25.40 -34.22 33.52
N THR A 2 25.85 -32.99 33.76
CA THR A 2 25.34 -32.08 34.80
C THR A 2 24.04 -31.42 34.36
N LYS A 3 23.07 -31.29 35.28
CA LYS A 3 21.77 -30.61 35.10
C LYS A 3 21.83 -29.25 34.39
N ARG A 4 23.00 -28.59 34.40
CA ARG A 4 23.27 -27.33 33.70
C ARG A 4 23.27 -27.44 32.17
N LEU A 5 23.64 -28.60 31.61
CA LEU A 5 23.65 -28.82 30.16
C LEU A 5 22.22 -28.99 29.61
N LEU A 6 21.34 -29.67 30.37
CA LEU A 6 19.92 -29.86 30.03
C LEU A 6 19.10 -28.56 30.05
N ILE A 7 19.45 -27.61 30.93
CA ILE A 7 18.78 -26.29 30.99
C ILE A 7 19.20 -25.40 29.81
N LEU A 8 20.46 -25.46 29.38
CA LEU A 8 20.95 -24.72 28.21
C LEU A 8 20.35 -25.23 26.90
N LEU A 9 20.21 -26.56 26.75
CA LEU A 9 19.59 -27.18 25.58
C LEU A 9 18.08 -26.90 25.48
N SER A 10 17.36 -26.82 26.60
CA SER A 10 15.93 -26.47 26.61
C SER A 10 15.65 -24.97 26.35
N ALA A 11 16.55 -24.07 26.78
CA ALA A 11 16.45 -22.65 26.46
C ALA A 11 16.77 -22.37 24.97
N LEU A 12 17.71 -23.10 24.37
CA LEU A 12 18.05 -22.96 22.95
C LEU A 12 16.94 -23.49 22.02
N SER A 13 16.22 -24.55 22.43
CA SER A 13 15.05 -25.06 21.69
C SER A 13 13.81 -24.15 21.80
N ALA A 14 13.66 -23.39 22.90
CA ALA A 14 12.55 -22.44 23.06
C ALA A 14 12.70 -21.20 22.17
N PHE A 15 13.94 -20.77 21.86
CA PHE A 15 14.21 -19.67 20.94
C PHE A 15 14.07 -20.05 19.45
N ALA A 16 14.17 -21.34 19.12
CA ALA A 16 14.02 -21.83 17.74
C ALA A 16 12.55 -21.93 17.27
N LEU A 17 11.57 -21.81 18.18
CA LEU A 17 10.13 -21.90 17.88
C LEU A 17 9.45 -20.55 17.62
N ILE A 18 10.19 -19.43 17.64
CA ILE A 18 9.63 -18.08 17.38
C ILE A 18 9.63 -17.78 15.86
N GLY A 19 10.29 -18.58 15.03
CA GLY A 19 10.30 -18.42 13.58
C GLY A 19 9.06 -19.03 12.94
N SER A 20 8.31 -18.21 12.19
CA SER A 20 7.21 -18.59 11.28
C SER A 20 5.81 -18.67 11.89
N ALA A 21 5.31 -17.56 12.44
CA ALA A 21 3.88 -17.30 12.32
C ALA A 21 3.57 -17.11 10.83
N SER A 22 3.10 -18.16 10.15
CA SER A 22 2.56 -18.03 8.81
C SER A 22 1.30 -17.15 8.90
N SER A 23 1.34 -15.99 8.24
CA SER A 23 0.16 -15.16 8.00
C SER A 23 -1.00 -16.06 7.53
N LEU A 24 -2.16 -15.93 8.18
CA LEU A 24 -3.39 -16.61 7.74
C LEU A 24 -3.82 -16.17 6.33
N TYR A 25 -3.29 -15.04 5.86
CA TYR A 25 -3.59 -14.43 4.58
C TYR A 25 -2.49 -14.69 3.55
N PRO A 26 -2.84 -14.97 2.28
CA PRO A 26 -1.87 -15.09 1.20
C PRO A 26 -1.16 -13.75 0.97
N ALA A 27 0.10 -13.78 0.54
CA ALA A 27 0.79 -12.56 0.12
C ALA A 27 0.11 -11.93 -1.10
N CYS A 28 0.08 -10.61 -1.19
CA CYS A 28 -0.37 -9.88 -2.38
C CYS A 28 0.64 -10.05 -3.54
N GLY A 29 0.57 -11.18 -4.23
CA GLY A 29 1.42 -11.49 -5.38
C GLY A 29 1.00 -10.76 -6.66
N ALA A 30 1.94 -10.56 -7.59
CA ALA A 30 1.68 -9.88 -8.86
C ALA A 30 0.55 -10.56 -9.63
N ASN A 31 -0.56 -9.84 -9.84
CA ASN A 31 -1.71 -10.34 -10.59
C ASN A 31 -2.54 -9.18 -11.16
N THR A 32 -3.52 -9.51 -11.98
CA THR A 32 -4.42 -8.54 -12.59
C THR A 32 -5.40 -7.94 -11.56
N PHE A 33 -5.90 -6.73 -11.84
CA PHE A 33 -6.91 -6.10 -11.01
C PHE A 33 -8.19 -6.96 -10.94
N ASP A 34 -8.59 -7.58 -12.05
CA ASP A 34 -9.75 -8.50 -12.10
C ASP A 34 -9.57 -9.69 -11.15
N TYR A 35 -8.35 -10.21 -11.01
CA TYR A 35 -8.04 -11.27 -10.05
C TYR A 35 -8.22 -10.78 -8.61
N TYR A 36 -7.72 -9.58 -8.29
CA TYR A 36 -7.85 -8.99 -6.96
C TYR A 36 -9.32 -8.74 -6.58
N MET A 37 -10.13 -8.21 -7.50
CA MET A 37 -11.58 -8.02 -7.29
C MET A 37 -12.32 -9.33 -7.01
N GLN A 38 -11.94 -10.41 -7.70
CA GLN A 38 -12.60 -11.71 -7.56
C GLN A 38 -12.18 -12.47 -6.30
N ASN A 39 -10.89 -12.39 -5.93
CA ASN A 39 -10.32 -13.24 -4.89
C ASN A 39 -10.21 -12.54 -3.53
N TYR A 40 -10.14 -11.21 -3.50
CA TYR A 40 -9.88 -10.43 -2.29
C TYR A 40 -11.04 -9.47 -1.97
N ALA A 41 -12.27 -9.98 -2.02
CA ALA A 41 -13.49 -9.17 -1.87
C ALA A 41 -13.81 -8.75 -0.42
N THR A 42 -13.31 -9.48 0.58
CA THR A 42 -13.61 -9.21 2.00
C THR A 42 -12.36 -9.37 2.86
N VAL A 43 -12.42 -8.92 4.11
CA VAL A 43 -11.30 -9.06 5.05
C VAL A 43 -10.87 -10.52 5.24
N SER A 44 -11.81 -11.48 5.24
CA SER A 44 -11.48 -12.91 5.43
C SER A 44 -10.77 -13.55 4.24
N SER A 45 -10.86 -12.91 3.07
CA SER A 45 -10.18 -13.29 1.86
C SER A 45 -9.08 -12.29 1.49
N ALA A 46 -8.66 -11.39 2.39
CA ALA A 46 -7.68 -10.37 2.06
C ALA A 46 -6.33 -10.96 1.67
N CYS A 47 -5.53 -10.19 0.94
CA CYS A 47 -4.12 -10.48 0.76
C CYS A 47 -3.27 -9.62 1.70
N ALA A 48 -2.08 -10.09 2.07
CA ALA A 48 -1.20 -9.43 3.02
C ALA A 48 0.06 -8.85 2.36
N VAL A 49 0.47 -7.68 2.87
CA VAL A 49 1.80 -7.08 2.65
C VAL A 49 2.30 -6.59 4.01
N GLY A 50 3.39 -7.17 4.50
CA GLY A 50 3.82 -6.92 5.88
C GLY A 50 2.74 -7.29 6.90
N ASP A 51 2.33 -6.31 7.70
CA ASP A 51 1.30 -6.36 8.73
C ASP A 51 -0.06 -5.79 8.26
N LYS A 52 -0.21 -5.46 6.97
CA LYS A 52 -1.44 -4.93 6.39
C LYS A 52 -2.18 -5.98 5.56
N LEU A 53 -3.50 -5.85 5.57
CA LEU A 53 -4.45 -6.59 4.76
C LEU A 53 -5.08 -5.67 3.73
N PHE A 54 -5.15 -6.11 2.48
CA PHE A 54 -5.76 -5.39 1.37
C PHE A 54 -6.92 -6.20 0.78
N PHE A 55 -8.07 -5.58 0.61
CA PHE A 55 -9.29 -6.21 0.12
C PHE A 55 -10.31 -5.18 -0.42
N ASP A 56 -11.47 -5.66 -0.88
CA ASP A 56 -12.59 -4.85 -1.39
C ASP A 56 -12.21 -3.95 -2.57
N PHE A 57 -11.49 -4.55 -3.52
CA PHE A 57 -11.01 -3.85 -4.71
C PHE A 57 -12.16 -3.52 -5.68
N SER A 58 -12.10 -2.33 -6.28
CA SER A 58 -12.98 -1.92 -7.38
C SER A 58 -12.20 -1.11 -8.41
N TYR A 59 -12.53 -1.31 -9.69
CA TYR A 59 -11.94 -0.60 -10.81
C TYR A 59 -13.01 -0.20 -11.83
N LEU A 60 -13.09 1.10 -12.12
CA LEU A 60 -14.02 1.64 -13.09
C LEU A 60 -13.29 2.59 -14.06
N PRO A 61 -12.82 2.09 -15.21
CA PRO A 61 -12.22 2.92 -16.24
C PRO A 61 -13.27 3.59 -17.14
N THR A 62 -12.98 4.81 -17.55
CA THR A 62 -13.68 5.56 -18.60
C THR A 62 -12.65 6.20 -19.54
N ASN A 63 -13.08 6.54 -20.75
CA ASN A 63 -12.20 7.19 -21.72
C ASN A 63 -12.99 7.99 -22.76
N SER A 64 -12.28 8.85 -23.48
CA SER A 64 -12.73 9.50 -24.70
C SER A 64 -11.54 9.65 -25.62
N GLY A 65 -11.64 9.18 -26.87
CA GLY A 65 -10.58 9.32 -27.87
C GLY A 65 -9.28 8.55 -27.56
N ALA A 66 -9.30 7.68 -26.55
CA ALA A 66 -8.21 6.79 -26.13
C ALA A 66 -8.80 5.43 -25.70
N ILE A 67 -7.95 4.47 -25.34
CA ILE A 67 -8.38 3.16 -24.84
C ILE A 67 -7.93 3.06 -23.38
N ALA A 68 -8.89 3.05 -22.44
CA ALA A 68 -8.57 2.77 -21.05
C ALA A 68 -8.28 1.26 -20.86
N PRO A 69 -7.29 0.89 -20.02
CA PRO A 69 -7.09 -0.51 -19.67
C PRO A 69 -8.33 -1.09 -18.97
N THR A 70 -8.60 -2.36 -19.24
CA THR A 70 -9.51 -3.19 -18.45
C THR A 70 -8.80 -3.70 -17.18
N GLY A 71 -9.54 -4.24 -16.21
CA GLY A 71 -8.92 -4.77 -14.99
C GLY A 71 -7.95 -5.92 -15.25
N ALA A 72 -8.17 -6.72 -16.30
CA ALA A 72 -7.23 -7.74 -16.79
C ALA A 72 -5.89 -7.16 -17.31
N GLN A 73 -5.81 -5.85 -17.57
CA GLN A 73 -4.64 -5.16 -18.13
C GLN A 73 -3.95 -4.22 -17.14
N VAL A 74 -4.44 -4.19 -15.90
CA VAL A 74 -3.81 -3.47 -14.79
C VAL A 74 -3.24 -4.52 -13.83
N ASN A 75 -1.95 -4.46 -13.56
CA ASN A 75 -1.28 -5.34 -12.62
C ASN A 75 -1.15 -4.66 -11.25
N ILE A 76 -1.45 -5.41 -10.20
CA ILE A 76 -1.27 -5.06 -8.79
C ILE A 76 -0.26 -6.02 -8.19
N VAL A 77 0.66 -5.51 -7.38
CA VAL A 77 1.58 -6.31 -6.57
C VAL A 77 1.79 -5.63 -5.22
N GLY A 78 2.01 -6.42 -4.17
CA GLY A 78 2.41 -5.88 -2.87
C GLY A 78 3.75 -5.15 -2.95
N ASP A 79 3.81 -3.95 -2.38
CA ASP A 79 5.06 -3.18 -2.24
C ASP A 79 5.71 -3.49 -0.90
N ILE A 80 6.91 -4.07 -0.95
CA ILE A 80 7.75 -4.38 0.20
C ILE A 80 9.07 -3.60 0.15
N SER A 81 9.16 -2.56 -0.69
CA SER A 81 10.39 -1.79 -0.87
C SER A 81 10.77 -0.97 0.36
N ASP A 82 9.79 -0.53 1.16
CA ASP A 82 9.97 -0.04 2.52
C ASP A 82 9.22 -0.95 3.51
N PRO A 83 9.93 -1.70 4.37
CA PRO A 83 9.30 -2.55 5.39
C PRO A 83 8.42 -1.78 6.39
N ASN A 84 8.62 -0.48 6.56
CA ASN A 84 7.83 0.34 7.48
C ASN A 84 6.59 0.93 6.80
N GLU A 85 6.50 0.84 5.48
CA GLU A 85 5.44 1.44 4.67
C GLU A 85 4.89 0.41 3.67
N PRO A 86 4.34 -0.72 4.17
CA PRO A 86 3.74 -1.74 3.32
C PRO A 86 2.61 -1.15 2.47
N GLY A 87 2.49 -1.64 1.24
CA GLY A 87 1.62 -1.00 0.28
C GLY A 87 1.36 -1.80 -0.99
N LEU A 88 0.96 -1.10 -2.04
CA LEU A 88 0.64 -1.68 -3.35
C LEU A 88 1.29 -0.88 -4.47
N VAL A 89 1.77 -1.59 -5.50
CA VAL A 89 2.16 -0.99 -6.77
C VAL A 89 1.13 -1.35 -7.82
N PHE A 90 0.58 -0.32 -8.46
CA PHE A 90 -0.33 -0.45 -9.58
C PHE A 90 0.42 -0.12 -10.87
N SER A 91 0.21 -0.91 -11.92
CA SER A 91 0.95 -0.75 -13.17
C SER A 91 0.12 -1.12 -14.39
N SER A 92 0.26 -0.35 -15.47
CA SER A 92 -0.30 -0.66 -16.78
C SER A 92 0.45 0.12 -17.86
N SER A 93 0.71 -0.52 -19.00
CA SER A 93 1.25 0.18 -20.17
C SER A 93 0.19 0.95 -20.96
N LEU A 94 -1.08 0.89 -20.55
CA LEU A 94 -2.23 1.42 -21.30
C LEU A 94 -2.84 2.68 -20.70
N TRP A 95 -2.38 3.15 -19.53
CA TRP A 95 -2.68 4.51 -19.07
C TRP A 95 -1.84 5.51 -19.86
N THR A 96 -2.14 5.62 -21.16
CA THR A 96 -1.43 6.49 -22.10
C THR A 96 -2.41 7.14 -23.05
N VAL A 97 -2.20 8.43 -23.29
CA VAL A 97 -2.93 9.21 -24.28
C VAL A 97 -1.94 9.95 -25.16
N SER A 98 -2.26 10.05 -26.44
CA SER A 98 -1.52 10.83 -27.42
C SER A 98 -2.52 11.48 -28.35
N ALA A 99 -2.40 12.79 -28.56
CA ALA A 99 -3.26 13.51 -29.46
C ALA A 99 -2.54 14.68 -30.13
N THR A 100 -2.94 14.95 -31.38
CA THR A 100 -2.46 16.10 -32.16
C THR A 100 -3.67 16.95 -32.55
N ASN A 101 -3.81 18.11 -31.91
CA ASN A 101 -4.91 19.07 -32.11
C ASN A 101 -6.30 18.40 -32.18
N PRO A 102 -6.73 17.66 -31.14
CA PRO A 102 -7.99 16.95 -31.18
C PRO A 102 -9.16 17.94 -31.03
N LEU A 103 -10.28 17.66 -31.70
CA LEU A 103 -11.50 18.48 -31.63
C LEU A 103 -12.22 18.39 -30.27
N ARG A 104 -11.83 17.43 -29.42
CA ARG A 104 -12.39 17.15 -28.09
C ARG A 104 -11.27 16.69 -27.17
N ASN A 105 -11.52 16.67 -25.86
CA ASN A 105 -10.57 16.12 -24.90
C ASN A 105 -10.34 14.64 -25.16
N VAL A 106 -9.07 14.25 -25.22
CA VAL A 106 -8.64 12.85 -25.29
C VAL A 106 -8.17 12.47 -23.90
N TYR A 107 -8.83 11.51 -23.27
CA TYR A 107 -8.53 11.15 -21.88
C TYR A 107 -8.77 9.68 -21.58
N ILE A 108 -8.09 9.23 -20.54
CA ILE A 108 -8.39 8.06 -19.73
C ILE A 108 -8.64 8.57 -18.32
N ASP A 109 -9.73 8.14 -17.71
CA ASP A 109 -10.06 8.41 -16.32
C ASP A 109 -10.40 7.08 -15.65
N ALA A 110 -9.92 6.83 -14.44
CA ALA A 110 -10.14 5.57 -13.76
C ALA A 110 -10.33 5.77 -12.26
N SER A 111 -11.48 5.29 -11.77
CA SER A 111 -11.73 5.20 -10.33
C SER A 111 -11.23 3.88 -9.80
N ILE A 112 -10.42 3.92 -8.74
CA ILE A 112 -9.88 2.74 -8.05
C ILE A 112 -10.28 2.85 -6.58
N SER A 113 -10.80 1.79 -5.97
CA SER A 113 -10.99 1.72 -4.52
C SER A 113 -10.54 0.40 -3.95
N PHE A 114 -10.14 0.43 -2.68
CA PHE A 114 -9.82 -0.75 -1.87
C PHE A 114 -9.82 -0.36 -0.38
N THR A 115 -9.78 -1.36 0.49
CA THR A 115 -9.63 -1.16 1.94
C THR A 115 -8.31 -1.76 2.42
N VAL A 116 -7.65 -1.01 3.30
CA VAL A 116 -6.45 -1.43 4.03
C VAL A 116 -6.82 -1.61 5.49
N ALA A 117 -6.41 -2.71 6.11
CA ALA A 117 -6.59 -2.94 7.54
C ALA A 117 -5.31 -3.49 8.18
N THR A 118 -5.14 -3.26 9.48
CA THR A 118 -4.11 -3.93 10.27
C THR A 118 -4.48 -5.40 10.47
N MET A 119 -3.48 -6.29 10.40
CA MET A 119 -3.72 -7.73 10.47
C MET A 119 -4.27 -8.19 11.82
N ASP A 120 -3.92 -7.49 12.90
CA ASP A 120 -4.37 -7.75 14.27
C ASP A 120 -5.60 -6.91 14.69
N GLY A 121 -6.05 -5.99 13.82
CA GLY A 121 -7.15 -5.05 14.09
C GLY A 121 -6.77 -3.90 15.01
N ALA A 122 -5.50 -3.75 15.41
CA ALA A 122 -5.05 -2.63 16.22
C ALA A 122 -5.05 -1.32 15.42
N ALA A 123 -5.29 -0.19 16.10
CA ALA A 123 -5.29 1.12 15.46
C ALA A 123 -3.86 1.65 15.28
N LEU A 124 -3.15 1.17 14.25
CA LEU A 124 -1.72 1.46 14.04
C LEU A 124 -1.42 2.23 12.75
N ILE A 125 -2.32 2.22 11.75
CA ILE A 125 -2.14 2.98 10.50
C ILE A 125 -2.24 4.47 10.82
N LYS A 126 -1.17 5.24 10.57
CA LYS A 126 -1.09 6.66 10.94
C LYS A 126 -0.84 7.60 9.76
N ASP A 127 -0.53 7.07 8.58
CA ASP A 127 -0.31 7.85 7.37
C ASP A 127 -0.66 7.04 6.12
N GLY A 128 -0.70 7.77 5.01
CA GLY A 128 -0.76 7.23 3.66
C GLY A 128 0.12 8.05 2.74
N THR A 129 0.73 7.37 1.77
CA THR A 129 1.61 7.94 0.77
C THR A 129 1.22 7.49 -0.62
N LEU A 130 1.13 8.46 -1.53
CA LEU A 130 0.90 8.26 -2.95
C LEU A 130 2.08 8.81 -3.74
N SER A 131 2.61 8.04 -4.70
CA SER A 131 3.68 8.53 -5.59
C SER A 131 3.57 8.02 -7.02
N PHE A 132 3.94 8.87 -7.99
CA PHE A 132 4.35 8.37 -9.30
C PHE A 132 5.71 7.69 -9.13
N ALA A 133 5.84 6.44 -9.56
CA ALA A 133 7.07 5.67 -9.35
C ALA A 133 8.23 6.09 -10.28
N GLY A 134 8.28 7.37 -10.71
CA GLY A 134 9.18 7.87 -11.75
C GLY A 134 8.88 7.28 -13.14
N THR A 135 7.61 7.00 -13.38
CA THR A 135 7.14 6.29 -14.60
C THR A 135 6.04 7.03 -15.34
N GLU A 136 5.75 8.25 -14.90
CA GLU A 136 4.96 9.22 -15.60
C GLU A 136 5.77 9.87 -16.73
N SER A 137 5.10 10.20 -17.82
CA SER A 137 5.74 10.93 -18.93
C SER A 137 4.71 11.85 -19.56
N THR A 138 5.07 13.13 -19.70
CA THR A 138 4.22 14.12 -20.37
C THR A 138 5.02 14.89 -21.41
N THR A 139 4.38 15.21 -22.53
CA THR A 139 4.90 16.11 -23.56
C THR A 139 3.81 17.07 -24.01
N GLY A 140 4.20 18.25 -24.48
CA GLY A 140 3.25 19.26 -24.94
C GLY A 140 2.27 19.68 -23.85
N GLN A 141 0.97 19.49 -24.10
CA GLN A 141 -0.12 19.77 -23.15
C GLN A 141 -0.76 18.49 -22.58
N GLY A 142 -0.01 17.38 -22.55
CA GLY A 142 -0.44 16.17 -21.85
C GLY A 142 -0.33 16.32 -20.34
N HIS A 143 -1.30 15.76 -19.62
CA HIS A 143 -1.40 15.84 -18.16
C HIS A 143 -1.73 14.48 -17.55
N ALA A 144 -0.99 14.10 -16.52
CA ALA A 144 -1.24 12.95 -15.66
C ALA A 144 -1.43 13.42 -14.20
N LEU A 145 -2.52 12.99 -13.59
CA LEU A 145 -2.95 13.34 -12.23
C LEU A 145 -3.50 12.08 -11.54
N ILE A 146 -3.16 11.87 -10.27
CA ILE A 146 -3.85 10.90 -9.42
C ILE A 146 -4.29 11.65 -8.17
N GLY A 147 -5.59 11.73 -7.94
CA GLY A 147 -6.17 12.18 -6.68
C GLY A 147 -6.59 10.99 -5.83
N GLU A 148 -6.50 11.11 -4.52
CA GLU A 148 -6.91 10.09 -3.57
C GLU A 148 -7.61 10.71 -2.37
N THR A 149 -8.62 9.99 -1.87
CA THR A 149 -9.31 10.23 -0.61
C THR A 149 -9.18 9.00 0.27
N LEU A 150 -8.69 9.22 1.49
CA LEU A 150 -8.61 8.22 2.55
C LEU A 150 -9.76 8.46 3.54
N ILE A 151 -10.65 7.48 3.68
CA ILE A 151 -11.75 7.47 4.66
C ILE A 151 -11.27 6.67 5.88
N LEU A 152 -11.13 7.34 7.01
CA LEU A 152 -10.45 6.79 8.18
C LEU A 152 -11.46 6.07 9.08
N GLY A 153 -11.28 4.77 9.32
CA GLY A 153 -12.14 4.01 10.23
C GLY A 153 -13.62 3.89 9.80
N GLY A 154 -13.91 4.03 8.50
CA GLY A 154 -15.26 3.78 7.94
C GLY A 154 -16.22 4.97 8.03
N GLY A 155 -15.72 6.16 8.31
CA GLY A 155 -16.50 7.40 8.33
C GLY A 155 -15.61 8.64 8.36
N PRO A 156 -16.16 9.86 8.41
CA PRO A 156 -15.36 11.06 8.62
C PRO A 156 -14.62 10.97 9.98
N PRO A 157 -13.35 11.41 10.06
CA PRO A 157 -12.64 12.27 9.10
C PRO A 157 -12.09 11.56 7.86
N SER A 158 -11.97 12.33 6.77
CA SER A 158 -11.25 11.92 5.55
C SER A 158 -10.09 12.87 5.28
N THR A 159 -9.03 12.36 4.67
CA THR A 159 -7.90 13.16 4.19
C THR A 159 -7.66 12.88 2.71
N THR A 160 -6.90 13.75 2.03
CA THR A 160 -6.68 13.67 0.59
C THR A 160 -5.19 13.70 0.26
N LEU A 161 -4.83 12.93 -0.75
CA LEU A 161 -3.50 12.87 -1.35
C LEU A 161 -3.64 13.18 -2.84
N GLY A 162 -2.57 13.66 -3.45
CA GLY A 162 -2.60 13.98 -4.88
C GLY A 162 -1.22 14.14 -5.47
N VAL A 163 -1.01 13.57 -6.65
CA VAL A 163 0.22 13.72 -7.43
C VAL A 163 -0.08 14.23 -8.83
N ASP A 164 0.73 15.16 -9.33
CA ASP A 164 0.53 15.88 -10.59
C ASP A 164 1.85 15.99 -11.39
N SER A 165 1.80 15.56 -12.66
CA SER A 165 2.93 15.59 -13.60
C SER A 165 3.35 16.98 -14.12
N ILE A 166 2.51 18.01 -14.06
CA ILE A 166 2.79 19.35 -14.64
C ILE A 166 3.37 20.33 -13.61
N GLY A 167 2.99 20.20 -12.34
CA GLY A 167 3.42 21.11 -11.28
C GLY A 167 3.90 20.42 -10.00
N GLY A 168 3.82 19.09 -9.94
CA GLY A 168 4.00 18.35 -8.71
C GLY A 168 2.83 18.53 -7.73
N PRO A 169 2.89 17.85 -6.58
CA PRO A 169 4.00 17.00 -6.17
C PRO A 169 4.01 15.64 -6.92
N PHE A 170 5.17 15.00 -7.03
CA PHE A 170 5.29 13.63 -7.57
C PHE A 170 5.10 12.55 -6.50
N THR A 171 5.21 12.96 -5.23
CA THR A 171 4.95 12.16 -4.04
C THR A 171 4.17 13.00 -3.04
N SER A 172 3.07 12.47 -2.52
CA SER A 172 2.19 13.11 -1.56
C SER A 172 2.12 12.23 -0.31
N ILE A 173 2.14 12.84 0.87
CA ILE A 173 2.05 12.13 2.16
C ILE A 173 1.07 12.90 3.05
N THR A 174 0.25 12.17 3.80
CA THR A 174 -0.66 12.75 4.78
C THR A 174 -0.63 11.91 6.06
N THR A 175 -0.72 12.57 7.20
CA THR A 175 -0.72 11.90 8.52
C THR A 175 -2.06 12.15 9.22
N PHE A 176 -2.46 11.19 10.04
CA PHE A 176 -3.73 11.21 10.76
C PHE A 176 -3.62 10.45 12.09
N SER A 177 -4.66 10.58 12.93
CA SER A 177 -4.74 9.79 14.16
C SER A 177 -4.81 8.30 13.83
N PRO A 178 -4.06 7.44 14.55
CA PRO A 178 -4.00 6.03 14.20
C PRO A 178 -5.36 5.35 14.11
N VAL A 179 -5.58 4.57 13.05
CA VAL A 179 -6.79 3.79 12.79
C VAL A 179 -6.45 2.35 12.43
N SER A 180 -7.42 1.44 12.60
CA SER A 180 -7.24 0.02 12.28
C SER A 180 -7.55 -0.31 10.83
N PHE A 181 -8.28 0.56 10.12
CA PHE A 181 -8.53 0.43 8.70
C PHE A 181 -8.79 1.77 8.02
N VAL A 182 -8.51 1.80 6.72
CA VAL A 182 -8.68 2.94 5.82
C VAL A 182 -9.33 2.44 4.53
N THR A 183 -10.43 3.08 4.13
CA THR A 183 -10.98 2.88 2.79
C THR A 183 -10.40 3.93 1.86
N VAL A 184 -9.81 3.47 0.77
CA VAL A 184 -9.09 4.26 -0.21
C VAL A 184 -9.96 4.43 -1.44
N SER A 185 -10.13 5.67 -1.90
CA SER A 185 -10.81 6.00 -3.16
C SER A 185 -9.94 6.92 -3.99
N LYS A 186 -9.61 6.50 -5.21
CA LYS A 186 -8.71 7.19 -6.11
C LYS A 186 -9.41 7.58 -7.40
N ASN A 187 -8.95 8.68 -7.98
CA ASN A 187 -9.26 9.06 -9.34
C ASN A 187 -7.97 9.31 -10.12
N LEU A 188 -7.68 8.46 -11.10
CA LEU A 188 -6.54 8.59 -12.00
C LEU A 188 -6.99 9.24 -13.29
N GLN A 189 -6.35 10.33 -13.70
CA GLN A 189 -6.65 11.03 -14.92
C GLN A 189 -5.40 11.19 -15.78
N VAL A 190 -5.49 10.79 -17.05
CA VAL A 190 -4.45 10.98 -18.06
C VAL A 190 -5.12 11.61 -19.27
N ASN A 191 -4.74 12.84 -19.65
CA ASN A 191 -5.48 13.60 -20.66
C ASN A 191 -4.60 14.50 -21.54
N VAL A 192 -5.15 14.85 -22.72
CA VAL A 192 -4.72 15.95 -23.59
C VAL A 192 -5.97 16.76 -23.94
N SER A 193 -5.90 18.07 -23.68
CA SER A 193 -7.03 18.99 -23.89
C SER A 193 -7.34 19.22 -25.38
N ALA A 194 -8.59 19.52 -25.69
CA ALA A 194 -9.03 19.90 -27.03
C ALA A 194 -8.20 21.09 -27.58
N GLY A 195 -7.89 21.06 -28.87
CA GLY A 195 -7.13 22.14 -29.53
C GLY A 195 -5.62 22.13 -29.26
N THR A 196 -5.10 21.14 -28.51
CA THR A 196 -3.70 21.07 -28.10
C THR A 196 -2.99 19.83 -28.65
N THR A 197 -1.67 19.79 -28.55
CA THR A 197 -0.88 18.61 -28.89
C THR A 197 -0.10 18.16 -27.68
N GLY A 198 -0.06 16.86 -27.43
CA GLY A 198 0.69 16.31 -26.33
C GLY A 198 0.55 14.82 -26.16
N THR A 199 1.32 14.29 -25.23
CA THR A 199 1.22 12.91 -24.75
C THR A 199 1.24 12.92 -23.24
N ALA A 200 0.51 12.01 -22.62
CA ALA A 200 0.63 11.75 -21.19
C ALA A 200 0.56 10.25 -20.93
N SER A 201 1.33 9.75 -19.98
CA SER A 201 1.26 8.37 -19.55
C SER A 201 1.62 8.21 -18.08
N ILE A 202 1.06 7.18 -17.45
CA ILE A 202 1.45 6.69 -16.12
C ILE A 202 1.75 5.20 -16.30
N ALA A 203 3.00 4.76 -16.20
CA ALA A 203 3.27 3.32 -16.29
C ALA A 203 3.00 2.60 -14.96
N SER A 204 3.27 3.27 -13.84
CA SER A 204 3.02 2.78 -12.49
C SER A 204 2.92 3.88 -11.44
N PHE A 205 2.25 3.57 -10.35
CA PHE A 205 2.21 4.40 -9.14
C PHE A 205 2.21 3.50 -7.90
N ARG A 206 2.62 4.06 -6.78
CA ARG A 206 2.76 3.34 -5.51
C ARG A 206 1.90 3.96 -4.43
N GLU A 207 1.36 3.09 -3.62
CA GLU A 207 0.65 3.38 -2.37
C GLU A 207 1.40 2.78 -1.21
N GLY A 208 1.44 3.50 -0.08
CA GLY A 208 2.11 3.07 1.14
C GLY A 208 1.33 3.48 2.39
N PHE A 209 1.37 2.64 3.43
CA PHE A 209 0.69 2.87 4.71
C PHE A 209 1.62 2.49 5.86
N SER A 210 2.08 3.47 6.65
CA SER A 210 3.01 3.21 7.74
C SER A 210 2.33 3.06 9.11
N GLU A 211 3.03 2.41 10.04
CA GLU A 211 2.64 2.30 11.44
C GLU A 211 3.49 3.14 12.38
N MET A 212 2.97 3.38 13.59
CA MET A 212 3.81 3.86 14.67
C MET A 212 4.70 2.69 15.13
N PRO A 213 6.04 2.83 15.14
CA PRO A 213 6.90 1.75 15.59
C PRO A 213 6.50 1.35 17.00
N GLU A 214 6.15 0.08 17.20
CA GLU A 214 6.03 -0.44 18.56
C GLU A 214 7.39 -0.23 19.24
N PRO A 215 7.45 0.44 20.41
CA PRO A 215 8.72 0.64 21.08
C PRO A 215 9.29 -0.72 21.48
N VAL A 216 10.24 -1.21 20.66
CA VAL A 216 11.06 -2.40 20.92
C VAL A 216 11.74 -2.32 22.30
N SER A 217 11.85 -1.09 22.82
CA SER A 217 12.20 -0.75 24.20
C SER A 217 11.41 -1.55 25.24
N CYS A 218 10.10 -1.78 25.07
CA CYS A 218 9.29 -2.50 26.07
C CYS A 218 9.72 -3.96 26.23
N VAL A 219 10.06 -4.63 25.12
CA VAL A 219 10.56 -6.01 25.14
C VAL A 219 11.98 -6.07 25.71
N LEU A 220 12.83 -5.07 25.39
CA LEU A 220 14.19 -4.96 25.92
C LEU A 220 14.23 -4.60 27.42
N PHE A 221 13.34 -3.73 27.90
CA PHE A 221 13.19 -3.41 29.33
C PHE A 221 12.63 -4.60 30.11
N GLY A 222 11.62 -5.29 29.57
CA GLY A 222 11.03 -6.47 30.20
C GLY A 222 12.03 -7.63 30.31
N SER A 223 12.75 -7.94 29.23
CA SER A 223 13.78 -8.98 29.21
C SER A 223 15.02 -8.60 30.03
N GLY A 224 15.41 -7.31 30.05
CA GLY A 224 16.49 -6.80 30.90
C GLY A 224 16.20 -6.94 32.40
N LEU A 225 14.97 -6.61 32.84
CA LEU A 225 14.55 -6.78 34.23
C LEU A 225 14.41 -8.25 34.64
N LEU A 226 13.91 -9.11 33.76
CA LEU A 226 13.90 -10.57 33.98
C LEU A 226 15.31 -11.13 34.10
N GLY A 227 16.23 -10.71 33.23
CA GLY A 227 17.65 -11.09 33.30
C GLY A 227 18.32 -10.67 34.62
N LEU A 228 18.09 -9.42 35.06
CA LEU A 228 18.59 -8.91 36.34
C LEU A 228 17.96 -9.62 37.55
N GLY A 229 16.67 -9.93 37.49
CA GLY A 229 15.96 -10.68 38.53
C GLY A 229 16.50 -12.11 38.70
N ILE A 230 16.78 -12.80 37.59
CA ILE A 230 17.40 -14.13 37.60
C ILE A 230 18.83 -14.07 38.15
N LEU A 231 19.61 -13.03 37.81
CA LEU A 231 20.97 -12.84 38.33
C LEU A 231 21.00 -12.56 39.83
N ARG A 232 20.05 -11.78 40.36
CA ARG A 232 19.93 -11.50 41.80
C ARG A 232 19.60 -12.75 42.61
N ARG A 233 18.75 -13.64 42.08
CA ARG A 233 18.35 -14.90 42.72
C ARG A 233 19.45 -15.96 42.74
N ARG A 234 20.55 -15.77 42.00
CA ARG A 234 21.73 -16.66 42.03
C ARG A 234 22.83 -16.19 43.00
N ARG A 235 22.70 -14.97 43.55
CA ARG A 235 23.66 -14.40 44.52
C ARG A 235 23.15 -14.39 45.97
N ALA A 236 21.85 -14.58 46.20
CA ALA A 236 21.28 -14.90 47.51
C ALA A 236 21.15 -16.42 47.65
#